data_AF-A0A923TKF1-F1
#
_entry.id   AF-A0A923TKF1-F1
#
_cell.length_a   1.000
_cell.length_b   1.000
_cell.length_c   1.000
_cell.angle_alpha   90.00
_cell.angle_beta   90.00
_cell.angle_gamma   90.00
#
_symmetry.space_group_name_H-M   'P 1'
#
loop_
_entity.id
_entity.type
_entity.pdbx_description
1 polymer ?
#
loop_
_entity_poly.entity_id
_entity_poly.type
_entity_poly.pdbx_seq_one_letter_code
_entity_poly.pdbx_strand_id
1 'polypeptide(L)'
;EQVAELWRRGAVTHATAGHAIHLRPRTPPPARLHALLAGWGATALRDGDVVSVGTSQATVPAPRRVLVLGAARSGKSAYAEQRLAAEPAVTYVATAPDRVGDDDWADRVQAHVRRRPSAWSTIETGDVAAVLNHATGPVLVDDLGLWLTRTIDDAGAWEGPLDLVEKAVDSLVAAWRAGRVTAVLVSPEVGAGVVPAHASGRRFRDLLGDVTRRLAAESDEVVQVVAGLPRSLR
;
A
#
# COMPACT_ATOMS: atom_id res chain seq x y z
N GLU A 1 -5.80 18.56 2.02
CA GLU A 1 -6.87 19.13 2.87
C GLU A 1 -8.16 19.44 2.13
N GLN A 2 -8.16 20.22 1.03
CA GLN A 2 -9.42 20.61 0.36
C GLN A 2 -10.23 19.43 -0.21
N VAL A 3 -9.60 18.44 -0.85
CA VAL A 3 -10.32 17.28 -1.42
C VAL A 3 -10.92 16.39 -0.32
N ALA A 4 -10.16 16.09 0.73
CA ALA A 4 -10.64 15.30 1.88
C ALA A 4 -11.85 15.98 2.57
N GLU A 5 -11.89 17.32 2.62
CA GLU A 5 -13.04 18.04 3.14
C GLU A 5 -14.27 17.97 2.23
N LEU A 6 -14.08 18.00 0.91
CA LEU A 6 -15.17 17.79 -0.04
C LEU A 6 -15.78 16.39 0.08
N TRP A 7 -14.96 15.37 0.35
CA TRP A 7 -15.43 14.02 0.70
C TRP A 7 -16.25 13.98 1.99
N ARG A 8 -15.75 14.60 3.07
CA ARG A 8 -16.49 14.67 4.36
C ARG A 8 -17.86 15.33 4.23
N ARG A 9 -17.99 16.29 3.32
CA ARG A 9 -19.26 17.00 3.04
C ARG A 9 -20.14 16.28 2.01
N GLY A 10 -19.71 15.13 1.49
CA GLY A 10 -20.42 14.38 0.45
C GLY A 10 -20.45 15.08 -0.93
N ALA A 11 -19.67 16.14 -1.10
CA ALA A 11 -19.59 16.90 -2.35
C ALA A 11 -18.75 16.19 -3.43
N VAL A 12 -17.85 15.31 -3.00
CA VAL A 12 -17.11 14.36 -3.84
C VAL A 12 -17.38 12.96 -3.30
N THR A 13 -17.72 12.06 -4.21
CA THR A 13 -17.98 10.65 -3.93
C THR A 13 -17.21 9.78 -4.92
N HIS A 14 -17.24 8.45 -4.77
CA HIS A 14 -16.64 7.54 -5.76
C HIS A 14 -17.26 7.66 -7.16
N ALA A 15 -18.42 8.32 -7.28
CA ALA A 15 -19.08 8.66 -8.54
C ALA A 15 -18.48 9.88 -9.24
N THR A 16 -17.65 10.65 -8.54
CA THR A 16 -17.22 11.97 -8.96
C THR A 16 -15.97 11.87 -9.80
N ALA A 17 -16.07 12.23 -11.08
CA ALA A 17 -14.92 12.27 -11.97
C ALA A 17 -14.08 13.54 -11.71
N GLY A 18 -12.89 13.37 -11.15
CA GLY A 18 -11.93 14.45 -10.94
C GLY A 18 -11.19 14.81 -12.23
N HIS A 19 -11.09 16.10 -12.54
CA HIS A 19 -10.34 16.58 -13.69
C HIS A 19 -9.39 17.71 -13.28
N ALA A 20 -8.11 17.57 -13.61
CA ALA A 20 -7.13 18.63 -13.44
C ALA A 20 -7.15 19.55 -14.67
N ILE A 21 -7.46 20.82 -14.44
CA ILE A 21 -7.50 21.89 -15.45
C ILE A 21 -6.44 22.95 -15.13
N HIS A 22 -6.09 23.80 -16.10
CA HIS A 22 -5.11 24.89 -15.97
C HIS A 22 -3.70 24.44 -15.54
N LEU A 23 -3.15 23.43 -16.21
CA LEU A 23 -1.79 22.95 -15.99
C LEU A 23 -0.77 24.01 -16.44
N ARG A 24 0.18 24.39 -15.57
CA ARG A 24 1.18 25.44 -15.81
C ARG A 24 2.53 24.85 -16.23
N PRO A 25 3.51 25.68 -16.67
CA PRO A 25 4.86 25.20 -16.98
C PRO A 25 5.60 24.49 -15.83
N ARG A 26 5.15 24.66 -14.57
CA ARG A 26 5.68 23.95 -13.38
C ARG A 26 4.98 22.61 -13.11
N THR A 27 4.02 22.21 -13.93
CA THR A 27 3.36 20.91 -13.82
C THR A 27 4.36 19.79 -14.10
N PRO A 28 4.35 18.69 -13.33
CA PRO A 28 5.21 17.54 -13.59
C PRO A 28 5.04 17.01 -15.02
N PRO A 29 6.04 16.32 -15.58
CA PRO A 29 5.91 15.67 -16.88
C PRO A 29 4.66 14.78 -16.95
N PRO A 30 4.02 14.59 -18.12
CA PRO A 30 2.71 13.95 -18.24
C PRO A 30 2.57 12.60 -17.52
N ALA A 31 3.60 11.76 -17.57
CA ALA A 31 3.62 10.47 -16.87
C ALA A 31 3.54 10.63 -15.34
N ARG A 32 4.29 11.59 -14.78
CA ARG A 32 4.30 11.89 -13.35
C ARG A 32 3.00 12.58 -12.93
N LEU A 33 2.45 13.46 -13.76
CA LEU A 33 1.15 14.07 -13.52
C LEU A 33 0.04 13.02 -13.48
N HIS A 34 -0.01 12.11 -14.46
CA HIS A 34 -0.97 11.01 -14.47
C HIS A 34 -0.85 10.13 -13.23
N ALA A 35 0.37 9.76 -12.82
CA ALA A 35 0.58 8.98 -11.60
C ALA A 35 0.07 9.72 -10.35
N LEU A 36 0.31 11.04 -10.25
CA LEU A 36 -0.19 11.84 -9.14
C LEU A 36 -1.72 11.91 -9.14
N LEU A 37 -2.35 12.16 -10.29
CA LEU A 37 -3.81 12.30 -10.43
C LEU A 37 -4.55 10.97 -10.26
N ALA A 38 -3.96 9.86 -10.69
CA ALA A 38 -4.51 8.53 -10.50
C ALA A 38 -4.74 8.22 -9.01
N GLY A 39 -3.86 8.69 -8.12
CA GLY A 39 -4.04 8.58 -6.66
C GLY A 39 -5.26 9.33 -6.11
N TRP A 40 -5.84 10.25 -6.88
CA TRP A 40 -7.05 11.00 -6.54
C TRP A 40 -8.27 10.57 -7.37
N GLY A 41 -8.16 9.51 -8.18
CA GLY A 41 -9.20 9.16 -9.16
C GLY A 41 -9.45 10.24 -10.21
N ALA A 42 -8.45 11.10 -10.45
CA ALA A 42 -8.56 12.24 -11.35
C ALA A 42 -7.78 12.02 -12.66
N THR A 43 -8.15 12.76 -13.70
CA THR A 43 -7.46 12.76 -15.00
C THR A 43 -7.01 14.16 -15.39
N ALA A 44 -5.94 14.27 -16.18
CA ALA A 44 -5.51 15.53 -16.76
C ALA A 44 -6.22 15.73 -18.09
N LEU A 45 -6.91 16.85 -18.25
CA LEU A 45 -7.51 17.24 -19.53
C LEU A 45 -6.55 18.12 -20.32
N ARG A 46 -6.65 18.03 -21.64
CA ARG A 46 -6.00 18.93 -22.58
C ARG A 46 -6.90 20.13 -22.87
N ASP A 47 -6.28 21.24 -23.23
CA ASP A 47 -7.03 22.41 -23.68
C ASP A 47 -7.90 22.02 -24.89
N GLY A 48 -9.20 22.26 -24.78
CA GLY A 48 -10.20 21.88 -25.80
C GLY A 48 -10.89 20.53 -25.57
N ASP A 49 -10.50 19.75 -24.56
CA ASP A 49 -11.26 18.55 -24.18
C ASP A 49 -12.65 18.95 -23.66
N VAL A 50 -13.69 18.24 -24.11
CA VAL A 50 -15.08 18.44 -23.68
C VAL A 50 -15.45 17.36 -22.67
N VAL A 51 -15.90 17.77 -21.48
CA VAL A 51 -16.37 16.84 -20.44
C VAL A 51 -17.89 16.83 -20.44
N SER A 52 -18.47 15.67 -20.73
CA SER A 52 -19.92 15.46 -20.58
C SER A 52 -20.26 15.26 -19.10
N VAL A 53 -20.93 16.25 -18.51
CA VAL A 53 -21.44 16.17 -17.13
C VAL A 53 -22.83 15.55 -17.18
N GLY A 54 -22.90 14.23 -17.04
CA GLY A 54 -24.16 13.47 -16.98
C GLY A 54 -24.36 12.80 -15.62
N THR A 55 -25.58 12.29 -15.37
CA THR A 55 -25.91 11.46 -14.20
C THR A 55 -25.09 10.17 -14.26
N SER A 56 -23.85 10.22 -13.78
CA SER A 56 -23.05 9.04 -13.52
C SER A 56 -23.84 8.18 -12.54
N GLN A 57 -24.33 7.03 -13.00
CA GLN A 57 -24.64 5.96 -12.07
C GLN A 57 -23.32 5.62 -11.41
N ALA A 58 -23.17 6.04 -10.16
CA ALA A 58 -22.04 5.75 -9.32
C ALA A 58 -21.86 4.23 -9.23
N THR A 59 -21.13 3.62 -10.16
CA THR A 59 -20.65 2.27 -9.98
C THR A 59 -19.67 2.36 -8.83
N VAL A 60 -20.04 1.82 -7.66
CA VAL A 60 -19.11 1.64 -6.55
C VAL A 60 -17.94 0.85 -7.14
N PRO A 61 -16.71 1.40 -7.17
CA PRO A 61 -15.58 0.68 -7.73
C PRO A 61 -15.43 -0.64 -6.98
N ALA A 62 -15.26 -1.74 -7.71
CA ALA A 62 -14.96 -3.02 -7.10
C ALA A 62 -13.74 -2.88 -6.18
N PRO A 63 -13.73 -3.56 -5.02
CA PRO A 63 -12.58 -3.53 -4.13
C PRO A 63 -11.32 -3.95 -4.88
N ARG A 64 -10.24 -3.16 -4.73
CA ARG A 64 -8.96 -3.41 -5.40
C ARG A 64 -7.89 -3.81 -4.42
N ARG A 65 -7.17 -4.87 -4.77
CA ARG A 65 -5.98 -5.37 -4.08
C ARG A 65 -4.74 -4.92 -4.83
N VAL A 66 -4.00 -4.01 -4.21
CA VAL A 66 -2.82 -3.39 -4.80
C VAL A 66 -1.59 -3.80 -4.02
N LEU A 67 -0.67 -4.46 -4.69
CA LEU A 67 0.64 -4.80 -4.12
C LEU A 67 1.67 -3.77 -4.57
N VAL A 68 2.30 -3.09 -3.60
CA VAL A 68 3.33 -2.07 -3.85
C VAL A 68 4.69 -2.62 -3.43
N LEU A 69 5.58 -2.76 -4.39
CA LEU A 69 6.92 -3.32 -4.24
C LEU A 69 7.98 -2.22 -4.33
N GLY A 70 9.12 -2.41 -3.67
CA GLY A 70 10.31 -1.62 -3.96
C GLY A 70 11.39 -1.70 -2.89
N ALA A 71 12.60 -1.30 -3.28
CA ALA A 71 13.76 -1.26 -2.39
C ALA A 71 13.54 -0.35 -1.16
N ALA A 72 14.43 -0.47 -0.17
CA ALA A 72 14.47 0.46 0.93
C ALA A 72 14.63 1.90 0.41
N ARG A 73 13.88 2.85 0.99
CA ARG A 73 13.88 4.27 0.61
C ARG A 73 13.51 4.56 -0.85
N SER A 74 12.87 3.62 -1.55
CA SER A 74 12.41 3.84 -2.93
C SER A 74 11.18 4.75 -3.04
N GLY A 75 10.50 5.08 -1.93
CA GLY A 75 9.26 5.86 -1.93
C GLY A 75 7.97 5.05 -1.95
N LYS A 76 8.05 3.71 -1.83
CA LYS A 76 6.87 2.82 -1.87
C LYS A 76 5.78 3.14 -0.85
N SER A 77 6.12 3.45 0.40
CA SER A 77 5.14 3.80 1.44
C SER A 77 4.44 5.11 1.10
N ALA A 78 5.17 6.13 0.64
CA ALA A 78 4.57 7.41 0.23
C ALA A 78 3.63 7.25 -0.98
N TYR A 79 4.00 6.39 -1.94
CA TYR A 79 3.11 6.05 -3.05
C TYR A 79 1.85 5.32 -2.58
N ALA A 80 1.99 4.35 -1.68
CA ALA A 80 0.87 3.61 -1.11
C ALA A 80 -0.08 4.53 -0.31
N GLU A 81 0.47 5.43 0.52
CA GLU A 81 -0.26 6.47 1.24
C GLU A 81 -1.05 7.37 0.28
N GLN A 82 -0.39 7.87 -0.77
CA GLN A 82 -1.02 8.73 -1.77
C GLN A 82 -2.20 8.05 -2.46
N ARG A 83 -2.11 6.75 -2.69
CA ARG A 83 -3.14 5.98 -3.40
C ARG A 83 -4.48 5.90 -2.65
N LEU A 84 -4.44 6.06 -1.33
CA LEU A 84 -5.63 6.09 -0.48
C LEU A 84 -5.90 7.48 0.09
N ALA A 85 -5.16 8.52 -0.34
CA ALA A 85 -5.26 9.85 0.24
C ALA A 85 -6.63 10.53 0.02
N ALA A 86 -7.38 10.07 -0.99
CA ALA A 86 -8.75 10.50 -1.26
C ALA A 86 -9.80 9.73 -0.47
N GLU A 87 -9.45 8.61 0.18
CA GLU A 87 -10.40 7.81 0.96
C GLU A 87 -10.79 8.57 2.25
N PRO A 88 -12.08 8.59 2.62
CA PRO A 88 -12.57 9.34 3.77
C PRO A 88 -12.03 8.81 5.11
N ALA A 89 -11.75 7.50 5.17
CA ALA A 89 -11.12 6.82 6.29
C ALA A 89 -10.31 5.62 5.78
N VAL A 90 -9.18 5.34 6.42
CA VAL A 90 -8.30 4.21 6.11
C VAL A 90 -7.80 3.60 7.41
N THR A 91 -7.79 2.27 7.48
CA THR A 91 -7.11 1.54 8.55
C THR A 91 -5.67 1.28 8.12
N TYR A 92 -4.72 1.94 8.76
CA TYR A 92 -3.29 1.68 8.61
C TYR A 92 -2.86 0.53 9.52
N VAL A 93 -2.34 -0.54 8.95
CA VAL A 93 -1.79 -1.69 9.69
C VAL A 93 -0.28 -1.57 9.72
N ALA A 94 0.24 -1.18 10.88
CA ALA A 94 1.67 -1.15 11.15
C ALA A 94 2.10 -2.53 11.66
N THR A 95 2.91 -3.23 10.88
CA THR A 95 3.37 -4.59 11.20
C THR A 95 4.70 -4.59 11.93
N ALA A 96 5.37 -3.45 11.96
CA ALA A 96 6.64 -3.27 12.61
C ALA A 96 6.54 -3.52 14.11
N PRO A 97 7.46 -4.32 14.70
CA PRO A 97 7.57 -4.36 16.15
C PRO A 97 8.10 -3.03 16.68
N ASP A 98 7.69 -2.70 17.91
CA ASP A 98 8.24 -1.55 18.63
C ASP A 98 9.74 -1.77 18.90
N ARG A 99 10.58 -0.84 18.44
CA ARG A 99 12.03 -0.89 18.65
C ARG A 99 12.43 0.12 19.71
N VAL A 100 12.34 -0.31 20.97
CA VAL A 100 12.72 0.51 22.12
C VAL A 100 14.20 0.84 22.04
N GLY A 101 14.54 2.14 22.07
CA GLY A 101 15.92 2.64 22.09
C GLY A 101 16.58 2.85 20.71
N ASP A 102 15.81 2.81 19.61
CA ASP A 102 16.28 3.15 18.27
C ASP A 102 15.68 4.51 17.85
N ASP A 103 16.41 5.60 18.12
CA ASP A 103 15.96 6.97 17.84
C ASP A 103 15.74 7.23 16.34
N ASP A 104 16.59 6.63 15.49
CA ASP A 104 16.44 6.67 14.03
C ASP A 104 15.15 5.99 13.57
N TRP A 105 14.78 4.88 14.21
CA TRP A 105 13.51 4.20 13.99
C TRP A 105 12.33 5.05 14.47
N ALA A 106 12.42 5.64 15.66
CA ALA A 106 11.38 6.51 16.22
C ALA A 106 11.11 7.71 15.30
N ASP A 107 12.15 8.39 14.82
CA ASP A 107 12.03 9.51 13.89
C ASP A 107 11.35 9.12 12.57
N ARG A 108 11.66 7.92 12.07
CA ARG A 108 11.03 7.38 10.85
C ARG A 108 9.55 7.05 11.03
N VAL A 109 9.18 6.49 12.18
CA VAL A 109 7.78 6.23 12.55
C VAL A 109 7.03 7.56 12.64
N GLN A 110 7.59 8.54 13.35
CA GLN A 110 7.00 9.88 13.49
C GLN A 110 6.83 10.58 12.13
N ALA A 111 7.80 10.45 11.24
CA ALA A 111 7.68 10.97 9.88
C ALA A 111 6.54 10.30 9.09
N HIS A 112 6.28 9.00 9.26
CA HIS A 112 5.12 8.34 8.65
C HIS A 112 3.81 8.82 9.27
N VAL A 113 3.74 8.88 10.60
CA VAL A 113 2.54 9.34 11.32
C VAL A 113 2.16 10.76 10.87
N ARG A 114 3.12 11.68 10.78
CA ARG A 114 2.88 13.07 10.34
C ARG A 114 2.38 13.21 8.90
N ARG A 115 2.65 12.25 8.01
CA ARG A 115 2.19 12.31 6.60
C ARG A 115 0.76 11.83 6.42
N ARG A 116 0.26 11.00 7.33
CA ARG A 116 -1.06 10.39 7.21
C ARG A 116 -2.16 11.43 7.51
N PRO A 117 -3.28 11.42 6.77
CA PRO A 117 -4.45 12.21 7.14
C PRO A 117 -4.92 11.86 8.57
N SER A 118 -5.35 12.86 9.33
CA SER A 118 -5.82 12.66 10.72
C SER A 118 -7.08 11.79 10.85
N ALA A 119 -7.80 11.57 9.74
CA ALA A 119 -8.94 10.68 9.67
C ALA A 119 -8.56 9.18 9.59
N TRP A 120 -7.28 8.86 9.40
CA TRP A 120 -6.81 7.48 9.36
C TRP A 120 -6.65 6.92 10.76
N SER A 121 -7.06 5.67 10.97
CA SER A 121 -6.76 4.91 12.19
C SER A 121 -5.49 4.10 12.00
N THR A 122 -4.76 3.83 13.07
CA THR A 122 -3.58 2.95 13.05
C THR A 122 -3.80 1.77 13.98
N ILE A 123 -3.51 0.56 13.50
CA ILE A 123 -3.52 -0.69 14.28
C ILE A 123 -2.12 -1.29 14.16
N GLU A 124 -1.47 -1.51 15.29
CA GLU A 124 -0.20 -2.21 15.38
C GLU A 124 -0.45 -3.70 15.65
N THR A 125 -0.17 -4.56 14.67
CA THR A 125 -0.45 -5.99 14.81
C THR A 125 0.36 -6.84 13.83
N GLY A 126 0.66 -8.07 14.26
CA GLY A 126 1.16 -9.14 13.38
C GLY A 126 0.03 -9.92 12.70
N ASP A 127 -1.20 -9.82 13.19
CA ASP A 127 -2.37 -10.54 12.65
C ASP A 127 -3.04 -9.75 11.52
N VAL A 128 -2.30 -9.58 10.43
CA VAL A 128 -2.76 -8.88 9.23
C VAL A 128 -3.98 -9.58 8.62
N ALA A 129 -4.01 -10.92 8.66
CA ALA A 129 -5.11 -11.71 8.12
C ALA A 129 -6.42 -11.41 8.83
N ALA A 130 -6.43 -11.33 10.16
CA ALA A 130 -7.63 -10.96 10.91
C ALA A 130 -8.12 -9.56 10.56
N VAL A 131 -7.22 -8.57 10.41
CA VAL A 131 -7.61 -7.21 10.01
C VAL A 131 -8.26 -7.21 8.63
N LEU A 132 -7.66 -7.87 7.65
CA LEU A 132 -8.21 -7.95 6.28
C LEU A 132 -9.59 -8.64 6.25
N ASN A 133 -9.78 -9.69 7.04
CA ASN A 133 -11.05 -10.44 7.10
C ASN A 133 -12.21 -9.64 7.71
N HIS A 134 -11.93 -8.74 8.65
CA HIS A 134 -12.93 -7.94 9.36
C HIS A 134 -13.02 -6.50 8.88
N ALA A 135 -12.21 -6.10 7.89
CA ALA A 135 -12.20 -4.75 7.38
C ALA A 135 -13.55 -4.38 6.74
N THR A 136 -14.07 -3.21 7.14
CA THR A 136 -15.30 -2.62 6.60
C THR A 136 -15.03 -1.41 5.69
N GLY A 137 -13.77 -0.96 5.63
CA GLY A 137 -13.31 0.14 4.79
C GLY A 137 -11.87 -0.10 4.31
N PRO A 138 -11.28 0.85 3.57
CA PRO A 138 -9.96 0.69 2.96
C PRO A 138 -8.85 0.39 3.97
N VAL A 139 -7.90 -0.47 3.59
CA VAL A 139 -6.78 -0.91 4.44
C VAL A 139 -5.45 -0.64 3.75
N LEU A 140 -4.48 -0.15 4.52
CA LEU A 140 -3.08 -0.03 4.10
C LEU A 140 -2.19 -0.85 5.04
N VAL A 141 -1.48 -1.86 4.53
CA VAL A 141 -0.54 -2.69 5.30
C VAL A 141 0.89 -2.26 4.98
N ASP A 142 1.65 -1.82 5.98
CA ASP A 142 3.04 -1.38 5.84
C ASP A 142 3.89 -1.92 7.02
N ASP A 143 4.80 -2.88 6.82
CA ASP A 143 5.08 -3.63 5.58
C ASP A 143 5.13 -5.16 5.77
N LEU A 144 5.07 -5.87 4.64
CA LEU A 144 5.18 -7.33 4.58
C LEU A 144 6.52 -7.86 5.12
N GLY A 145 7.60 -7.10 4.98
CA GLY A 145 8.93 -7.54 5.41
C GLY A 145 9.01 -7.64 6.93
N LEU A 146 8.54 -6.61 7.64
CA LEU A 146 8.50 -6.61 9.10
C LEU A 146 7.46 -7.59 9.65
N TRP A 147 6.33 -7.75 8.95
CA TRP A 147 5.37 -8.81 9.26
C TRP A 147 6.01 -10.20 9.19
N LEU A 148 6.78 -10.47 8.13
CA LEU A 148 7.43 -11.76 7.95
C LEU A 148 8.52 -11.99 9.00
N THR A 149 9.33 -10.99 9.30
CA THR A 149 10.33 -11.06 10.40
C THR A 149 9.65 -11.46 11.70
N ARG A 150 8.59 -10.76 12.09
CA ARG A 150 7.81 -11.06 13.30
C ARG A 150 7.23 -12.47 13.27
N THR A 151 6.71 -12.90 12.13
CA THR A 151 6.11 -14.24 11.97
C THR A 151 7.16 -15.34 12.14
N ILE A 152 8.38 -15.13 11.63
CA ILE A 152 9.49 -16.07 11.82
C ILE A 152 9.97 -16.08 13.27
N ASP A 153 10.08 -14.89 13.90
CA ASP A 153 10.42 -14.74 15.32
C ASP A 153 9.43 -15.49 16.23
N ASP A 154 8.13 -15.20 16.09
CA ASP A 154 7.05 -15.79 16.89
C ASP A 154 6.97 -17.32 16.73
N ALA A 155 7.37 -17.82 15.55
CA ALA A 155 7.44 -19.25 15.25
C ALA A 155 8.76 -19.93 15.68
N GLY A 156 9.77 -19.18 16.12
CA GLY A 156 11.12 -19.71 16.38
C GLY A 156 11.78 -20.31 15.13
N ALA A 157 11.42 -19.81 13.95
CA ALA A 157 11.65 -20.51 12.67
C ALA A 157 12.91 -20.03 11.91
N TRP A 158 13.75 -19.19 12.53
CA TRP A 158 15.02 -18.75 11.94
C TRP A 158 15.95 -19.92 11.62
N GLU A 159 16.00 -20.89 12.53
CA GLU A 159 16.71 -22.16 12.37
C GLU A 159 15.76 -23.38 12.50
N GLY A 160 14.50 -23.14 12.90
CA GLY A 160 13.48 -24.16 13.13
C GLY A 160 12.64 -24.56 11.90
N PRO A 161 11.59 -25.38 12.10
CA PRO A 161 10.64 -25.74 11.06
C PRO A 161 9.79 -24.54 10.63
N LEU A 162 9.28 -24.58 9.40
CA LEU A 162 8.52 -23.48 8.80
C LEU A 162 7.00 -23.64 8.89
N ASP A 163 6.49 -24.73 9.46
CA ASP A 163 5.05 -25.07 9.43
C ASP A 163 4.14 -23.94 9.93
N LEU A 164 4.54 -23.25 11.00
CA LEU A 164 3.79 -22.11 11.56
C LEU A 164 3.88 -20.87 10.67
N VAL A 165 5.05 -20.63 10.05
CA VAL A 165 5.25 -19.53 9.10
C VAL A 165 4.40 -19.77 7.85
N GLU A 166 4.43 -20.97 7.30
CA GLU A 166 3.63 -21.37 6.14
C GLU A 166 2.14 -21.21 6.43
N LYS A 167 1.67 -21.65 7.60
CA LYS A 167 0.27 -21.45 8.02
C LYS A 167 -0.12 -19.98 8.11
N ALA A 168 0.76 -19.12 8.63
CA ALA A 168 0.50 -17.68 8.71
C ALA A 168 0.46 -17.04 7.31
N VAL A 169 1.35 -17.46 6.40
CA VAL A 169 1.36 -17.02 5.00
C VAL A 169 0.09 -17.48 4.28
N ASP A 170 -0.33 -18.72 4.46
CA ASP A 170 -1.56 -19.27 3.89
C ASP A 170 -2.78 -18.47 4.34
N SER A 171 -2.84 -18.14 5.64
CA SER A 171 -3.91 -17.30 6.21
C SER A 171 -3.92 -15.90 5.60
N LEU A 172 -2.75 -15.26 5.48
CA LEU A 172 -2.63 -13.93 4.86
C LEU A 172 -3.07 -13.94 3.39
N VAL A 173 -2.61 -14.93 2.61
CA VAL A 173 -2.96 -15.06 1.19
C VAL A 173 -4.46 -15.35 1.02
N ALA A 174 -5.05 -16.17 1.89
CA ALA A 174 -6.48 -16.44 1.87
C ALA A 174 -7.31 -15.19 2.20
N ALA A 175 -6.91 -14.42 3.22
CA ALA A 175 -7.56 -13.17 3.59
C ALA A 175 -7.45 -12.12 2.48
N TRP A 176 -6.26 -12.00 1.86
CA TRP A 176 -6.04 -11.11 0.73
C TRP A 176 -6.92 -11.48 -0.47
N ARG A 177 -6.97 -12.78 -0.84
CA ARG A 177 -7.85 -13.27 -1.92
C ARG A 177 -9.33 -13.02 -1.62
N ALA A 178 -9.76 -13.18 -0.38
CA ALA A 178 -11.16 -12.97 0.03
C ALA A 178 -11.54 -11.49 0.21
N GLY A 179 -10.58 -10.57 0.08
CA GLY A 179 -10.74 -9.15 0.37
C GLY A 179 -11.99 -8.52 -0.24
N ARG A 180 -12.75 -7.83 0.61
CA ARG A 180 -14.03 -7.17 0.25
C ARG A 180 -13.95 -5.64 0.20
N VAL A 181 -12.78 -5.11 0.55
CA VAL A 181 -12.48 -3.68 0.62
C VAL A 181 -11.24 -3.40 -0.23
N THR A 182 -11.05 -2.14 -0.62
CA THR A 182 -9.78 -1.72 -1.23
C THR A 182 -8.65 -1.92 -0.22
N ALA A 183 -7.62 -2.65 -0.62
CA ALA A 183 -6.48 -2.95 0.23
C ALA A 183 -5.17 -2.70 -0.52
N VAL A 184 -4.24 -2.00 0.12
CA VAL A 184 -2.90 -1.74 -0.38
C VAL A 184 -1.89 -2.40 0.55
N LEU A 185 -1.04 -3.25 0.02
CA LEU A 185 -0.01 -3.95 0.79
C LEU A 185 1.38 -3.55 0.28
N VAL A 186 2.21 -3.05 1.19
CA VAL A 186 3.59 -2.64 0.91
C VAL A 186 4.53 -3.78 1.21
N SER A 187 5.39 -4.15 0.26
CA SER A 187 6.43 -5.16 0.44
C SER A 187 7.81 -4.61 0.04
N PRO A 188 8.86 -4.80 0.86
CA PRO A 188 10.22 -4.48 0.45
C PRO A 188 10.74 -5.48 -0.59
N GLU A 189 11.50 -4.99 -1.56
CA GLU A 189 12.18 -5.83 -2.54
C GLU A 189 13.63 -6.06 -2.09
N VAL A 190 13.99 -7.32 -1.79
CA VAL A 190 15.32 -7.70 -1.26
C VAL A 190 16.04 -8.75 -2.11
N GLY A 191 15.39 -9.27 -3.17
CA GLY A 191 15.89 -10.40 -3.97
C GLY A 191 16.85 -10.04 -5.12
N ALA A 192 16.88 -8.78 -5.56
CA ALA A 192 17.66 -8.32 -6.71
C ALA A 192 19.13 -7.99 -6.39
N GLY A 193 19.59 -8.26 -5.17
CA GLY A 193 20.95 -7.97 -4.70
C GLY A 193 21.83 -9.23 -4.54
N VAL A 194 22.95 -9.06 -3.84
CA VAL A 194 23.88 -10.16 -3.52
C VAL A 194 23.21 -11.17 -2.57
N VAL A 195 23.57 -12.44 -2.71
CA VAL A 195 23.14 -13.49 -1.79
C VAL A 195 23.63 -13.18 -0.37
N PRO A 196 22.75 -13.13 0.64
CA PRO A 196 23.17 -12.88 2.02
C PRO A 196 24.18 -13.93 2.51
N ALA A 197 25.21 -13.45 3.23
CA ALA A 197 26.25 -14.31 3.80
C ALA A 197 25.69 -15.25 4.89
N HIS A 198 24.74 -14.76 5.68
CA HIS A 198 24.13 -15.50 6.77
C HIS A 198 22.92 -16.33 6.32
N ALA A 199 22.73 -17.49 6.95
CA ALA A 199 21.62 -18.41 6.66
C ALA A 199 20.25 -17.74 6.88
N SER A 200 20.08 -17.02 7.99
CA SER A 200 18.88 -16.24 8.31
C SER A 200 18.52 -15.24 7.21
N GLY A 201 19.51 -14.54 6.64
CA GLY A 201 19.30 -13.60 5.55
C GLY A 201 18.82 -14.27 4.27
N ARG A 202 19.40 -15.42 3.90
CA ARG A 202 18.94 -16.21 2.74
C ARG A 202 17.51 -16.71 2.96
N ARG A 203 17.24 -17.24 4.15
CA ARG A 203 15.92 -17.74 4.55
C ARG A 203 14.84 -16.65 4.46
N PHE A 204 15.09 -15.48 5.04
CA PHE A 204 14.18 -14.34 4.94
C PHE A 204 13.93 -13.92 3.49
N ARG A 205 14.99 -13.77 2.70
CA ARG A 205 14.88 -13.38 1.29
C ARG A 205 14.02 -14.37 0.50
N ASP A 206 14.27 -15.66 0.66
CA ASP A 206 13.58 -16.70 -0.09
C ASP A 206 12.10 -16.79 0.31
N LEU A 207 11.81 -16.71 1.62
CA LEU A 207 10.44 -16.64 2.14
C LEU A 207 9.70 -15.38 1.66
N LEU A 208 10.32 -14.20 1.76
CA LEU A 208 9.68 -12.96 1.32
C LEU A 208 9.38 -12.98 -0.18
N GLY A 209 10.28 -13.58 -0.97
CA GLY A 209 10.06 -13.81 -2.40
C GLY A 209 8.83 -14.69 -2.67
N ASP A 210 8.70 -15.81 -1.95
CA ASP A 210 7.54 -16.68 -2.10
C ASP A 210 6.22 -16.00 -1.70
N VAL A 211 6.18 -15.37 -0.52
CA VAL A 211 4.98 -14.68 -0.03
C VAL A 211 4.56 -13.56 -0.99
N THR A 212 5.53 -12.76 -1.45
CA THR A 212 5.27 -11.65 -2.38
C THR A 212 4.72 -12.19 -3.71
N ARG A 213 5.28 -13.27 -4.25
CA ARG A 213 4.79 -13.93 -5.48
C ARG A 213 3.36 -14.42 -5.32
N ARG A 214 3.04 -15.06 -4.18
CA ARG A 214 1.69 -15.56 -3.89
C ARG A 214 0.67 -14.43 -3.77
N LEU A 215 1.01 -13.35 -3.06
CA LEU A 215 0.14 -12.16 -2.97
C LEU A 215 0.00 -11.46 -4.33
N ALA A 216 1.06 -11.36 -5.12
CA ALA A 216 1.02 -10.78 -6.46
C ALA A 216 0.06 -11.55 -7.37
N ALA A 217 0.03 -12.89 -7.28
CA ALA A 217 -0.89 -13.71 -8.07
C ALA A 217 -2.36 -13.35 -7.80
N GLU A 218 -2.69 -13.03 -6.55
CA GLU A 218 -4.02 -12.67 -6.06
C GLU A 218 -4.31 -11.16 -6.10
N SER A 219 -3.36 -10.34 -6.57
CA SER A 219 -3.50 -8.88 -6.64
C SER A 219 -4.07 -8.44 -7.98
N ASP A 220 -4.96 -7.44 -7.92
CA ASP A 220 -5.56 -6.83 -9.11
C ASP A 220 -4.54 -5.90 -9.79
N GLU A 221 -3.69 -5.24 -9.00
CA GLU A 221 -2.59 -4.39 -9.48
C GLU A 221 -1.30 -4.68 -8.74
N VAL A 222 -0.18 -4.65 -9.46
CA VAL A 222 1.16 -4.80 -8.87
C VAL A 222 2.01 -3.65 -9.37
N VAL A 223 2.57 -2.87 -8.45
CA VAL A 223 3.35 -1.67 -8.77
C VAL A 223 4.72 -1.77 -8.15
N GLN A 224 5.76 -1.60 -8.96
CA GLN A 224 7.13 -1.42 -8.48
C GLN A 224 7.45 0.07 -8.37
N VAL A 225 8.00 0.50 -7.25
CA VAL A 225 8.42 1.90 -7.03
C VAL A 225 9.94 1.98 -6.95
N VAL A 226 10.54 2.75 -7.86
CA VAL A 226 11.99 2.99 -7.95
C VAL A 226 12.25 4.49 -7.95
N ALA A 227 13.07 4.98 -7.03
CA ALA A 227 13.39 6.42 -6.90
C ALA A 227 12.15 7.34 -6.86
N GLY A 228 11.07 6.88 -6.22
CA GLY A 228 9.78 7.57 -6.11
C GLY A 228 8.90 7.48 -7.35
N LEU A 229 9.32 6.72 -8.37
CA LEU A 229 8.60 6.56 -9.63
C LEU A 229 7.86 5.21 -9.65
N PRO A 230 6.52 5.21 -9.70
CA PRO A 230 5.74 3.98 -9.82
C PRO A 230 5.78 3.44 -11.25
N ARG A 231 5.91 2.12 -11.36
CA ARG A 231 5.83 1.34 -12.60
C ARG A 231 4.84 0.20 -12.39
N SER A 232 3.75 0.16 -13.14
CA SER A 232 2.84 -0.98 -13.14
C SER A 232 3.54 -2.20 -13.76
N LEU A 233 3.40 -3.34 -13.08
CA LEU A 233 3.78 -4.68 -13.53
C LEU A 233 2.54 -5.52 -13.91
N ARG A 234 1.38 -5.12 -13.39
CA ARG A 234 0.03 -5.61 -13.69
C ARG A 234 -0.94 -4.44 -13.58
#